data_AF-A0A7W1QA47-F1
#
_entry.id   AF-A0A7W1QA47-F1
#
_cell.length_a   1.000
_cell.length_b   1.000
_cell.length_c   1.000
_cell.angle_alpha   90.00
_cell.angle_beta   90.00
_cell.angle_gamma   90.00
#
_symmetry.space_group_name_H-M   'P 1'
#
loop_
_entity.id
_entity.type
_entity.pdbx_description
1 polymer ?
#
loop_
_entity_poly.entity_id
_entity_poly.type
_entity_poly.pdbx_seq_one_letter_code
_entity_poly.pdbx_strand_id
1 'polypeptide(L)'
;MSIVGTAHQEWSFTAAPRVLGDCRTTETSEGFRTVTFHTMTPTIVRLSGGRVLPAVVRRIAGTVTLDGANTTEELCGGVGTSKIADCAQTRRSFAGARGRVQSPRRGVFSLGAVTNVRLASADCPVEPIDVRRRPLGPATGLLRLPKVALTEQKVARITVRASRVHRKTYGSPEGGKLTERVEWTLTFVRIPG
;
A
#
# COMPACT_ATOMS: atom_id res chain seq x y z
N MET A 1 7.90 -19.09 -5.27
CA MET A 1 6.75 -18.18 -5.05
C MET A 1 7.07 -16.83 -5.65
N SER A 2 6.19 -16.30 -6.49
CA SER A 2 6.22 -14.94 -7.00
C SER A 2 5.00 -14.16 -6.51
N ILE A 3 5.16 -12.84 -6.44
CA ILE A 3 4.08 -11.91 -6.12
C ILE A 3 3.96 -10.92 -7.26
N VAL A 4 2.73 -10.64 -7.67
CA VAL A 4 2.35 -9.47 -8.46
C VAL A 4 1.20 -8.79 -7.74
N GLY A 5 1.17 -7.47 -7.70
CA GLY A 5 0.05 -6.77 -7.09
C GLY A 5 -0.08 -5.33 -7.53
N THR A 6 -1.24 -4.80 -7.21
CA THR A 6 -1.60 -3.40 -7.41
C THR A 6 -2.12 -2.81 -6.10
N ALA A 7 -1.78 -1.56 -5.83
CA ALA A 7 -2.36 -0.80 -4.74
C ALA A 7 -2.95 0.49 -5.30
N HIS A 8 -4.09 0.89 -4.78
CA HIS A 8 -4.74 2.16 -5.10
C HIS A 8 -5.14 2.83 -3.80
N GLN A 9 -4.76 4.09 -3.64
CA GLN A 9 -5.09 4.90 -2.48
C GLN A 9 -5.63 6.23 -2.94
N GLU A 10 -6.68 6.69 -2.30
CA GLU A 10 -7.36 7.94 -2.59
C GLU A 10 -7.59 8.65 -1.25
N TRP A 11 -7.28 9.94 -1.19
CA TRP A 11 -7.51 10.73 0.01
C TRP A 11 -8.02 12.12 -0.32
N SER A 12 -8.73 12.66 0.66
CA SER A 12 -8.95 14.08 0.87
C SER A 12 -8.55 14.33 2.32
N PHE A 13 -7.54 15.16 2.55
CA PHE A 13 -6.94 15.37 3.86
C PHE A 13 -6.79 16.87 4.12
N THR A 14 -7.41 17.34 5.20
CA THR A 14 -7.28 18.71 5.67
C THR A 14 -6.38 18.71 6.90
N ALA A 15 -5.26 19.43 6.82
CA ALA A 15 -4.34 19.58 7.93
C ALA A 15 -4.96 20.44 9.04
N ALA A 16 -4.42 20.31 10.26
CA ALA A 16 -4.78 21.21 11.35
C ALA A 16 -4.53 22.67 10.93
N PRO A 17 -5.48 23.59 11.18
CA PRO A 17 -5.31 25.00 10.85
C PRO A 17 -4.08 25.58 11.54
N ARG A 18 -3.31 26.38 10.81
CA ARG A 18 -2.21 27.17 11.35
C ARG A 18 -2.69 28.60 11.56
N VAL A 19 -2.39 29.17 12.73
CA VAL A 19 -2.76 30.55 13.06
C VAL A 19 -1.49 31.36 13.21
N LEU A 20 -1.40 32.47 12.48
CA LEU A 20 -0.31 33.44 12.55
C LEU A 20 -0.90 34.85 12.62
N GLY A 21 -0.85 35.47 13.80
CA GLY A 21 -1.56 36.73 14.05
C GLY A 21 -3.06 36.56 13.86
N ASP A 22 -3.67 37.44 13.05
CA ASP A 22 -5.10 37.40 12.71
C ASP A 22 -5.43 36.53 11.50
N CYS A 23 -4.44 35.79 10.98
CA CYS A 23 -4.57 34.92 9.83
C CYS A 23 -4.68 33.45 10.25
N ARG A 24 -5.67 32.75 9.72
CA ARG A 24 -5.83 31.30 9.81
C ARG A 24 -5.65 30.68 8.43
N THR A 25 -4.65 29.82 8.30
CA THR A 25 -4.37 29.06 7.09
C THR A 25 -4.73 27.60 7.28
N THR A 26 -5.44 27.03 6.31
CA THR A 26 -5.79 25.61 6.27
C THR A 26 -5.32 25.03 4.95
N GLU A 27 -4.62 23.90 5.00
CA GLU A 27 -4.15 23.18 3.81
C GLU A 27 -4.99 21.92 3.63
N THR A 28 -5.60 21.77 2.46
CA THR A 28 -6.29 20.55 2.05
C THR A 28 -5.53 19.92 0.89
N SER A 29 -5.31 18.62 0.96
CA SER A 29 -4.68 17.82 -0.08
C SER A 29 -5.65 16.75 -0.55
N GLU A 30 -5.87 16.70 -1.85
CA GLU A 30 -6.63 15.66 -2.51
C GLU A 30 -5.68 14.92 -3.43
N GLY A 31 -5.68 13.59 -3.37
CA GLY A 31 -4.75 12.84 -4.17
C GLY A 31 -5.10 11.39 -4.34
N PHE A 32 -4.53 10.83 -5.40
CA PHE A 32 -4.62 9.42 -5.70
C PHE A 32 -3.25 8.86 -6.04
N ARG A 33 -2.99 7.67 -5.50
CA ARG A 33 -1.76 6.93 -5.73
C ARG A 33 -2.09 5.56 -6.25
N THR A 34 -1.49 5.22 -7.38
CA THR A 34 -1.56 3.88 -7.96
C THR A 34 -0.18 3.27 -7.96
N VAL A 35 -0.08 2.03 -7.47
CA VAL A 35 1.17 1.30 -7.39
C VAL A 35 1.03 -0.03 -8.10
N THR A 36 2.02 -0.38 -8.91
CA THR A 36 2.20 -1.74 -9.45
C THR A 36 3.50 -2.29 -8.92
N PHE A 37 3.49 -3.54 -8.43
CA PHE A 37 4.69 -4.13 -7.86
C PHE A 37 4.76 -5.64 -8.12
N HIS A 38 5.97 -6.16 -8.10
CA HIS A 38 6.24 -7.57 -8.32
C HIS A 38 7.53 -8.01 -7.63
N THR A 39 7.68 -9.32 -7.43
CA THR A 39 8.96 -9.92 -7.06
C THR A 39 9.85 -10.06 -8.29
N MET A 40 11.06 -9.51 -8.23
CA MET A 40 12.06 -9.62 -9.31
C MET A 40 12.59 -11.05 -9.47
N THR A 41 12.65 -11.79 -8.37
CA THR A 41 13.13 -13.19 -8.36
C THR A 41 12.17 -14.04 -7.52
N PRO A 42 11.78 -15.23 -8.00
CA PRO A 42 10.99 -16.16 -7.20
C PRO A 42 11.66 -16.48 -5.86
N THR A 43 10.88 -16.54 -4.79
CA THR A 43 11.33 -16.96 -3.45
C THR A 43 10.97 -18.42 -3.22
N ILE A 44 11.94 -19.23 -2.80
CA ILE A 44 11.69 -20.61 -2.39
C ILE A 44 10.95 -20.60 -1.05
N VAL A 45 9.81 -21.28 -1.00
CA VAL A 45 9.02 -21.47 0.21
C VAL A 45 8.85 -22.97 0.43
N ARG A 46 9.02 -23.41 1.68
CA ARG A 46 8.91 -24.82 2.05
C ARG A 46 7.55 -25.10 2.67
N LEU A 47 6.98 -26.25 2.35
CA LEU A 47 5.76 -26.76 2.97
C LEU A 47 6.12 -27.91 3.91
N SER A 48 5.58 -27.88 5.13
CA SER A 48 5.72 -28.98 6.10
C SER A 48 4.43 -29.13 6.90
N GLY A 49 3.91 -30.36 7.01
CA GLY A 49 2.71 -30.66 7.80
C GLY A 49 1.48 -29.81 7.43
N GLY A 50 1.32 -29.45 6.15
CA GLY A 50 0.25 -28.58 5.66
C GLY A 50 0.41 -27.09 6.00
N ARG A 51 1.64 -26.63 6.28
CA ARG A 51 1.99 -25.25 6.64
C ARG A 51 3.12 -24.74 5.75
N VAL A 52 3.08 -23.45 5.40
CA VAL A 52 4.20 -22.71 4.81
C VAL A 52 5.16 -22.34 5.92
N LEU A 53 6.41 -22.81 5.82
CA LEU A 53 7.47 -22.42 6.73
C LEU A 53 7.79 -20.92 6.56
N PRO A 54 8.17 -20.22 7.64
CA PRO A 54 8.54 -18.81 7.57
C PRO A 54 9.59 -18.54 6.49
N ALA A 55 9.31 -17.58 5.61
CA ALA A 55 10.19 -17.19 4.52
C ALA A 55 10.16 -15.67 4.30
N VAL A 56 11.26 -15.13 3.79
CA VAL A 56 11.37 -13.72 3.40
C VAL A 56 11.34 -13.63 1.89
N VAL A 57 10.31 -12.97 1.36
CA VAL A 57 10.21 -12.59 -0.03
C VAL A 57 11.07 -11.35 -0.24
N ARG A 58 12.16 -11.51 -1.00
CA ARG A 58 13.13 -10.45 -1.25
C ARG A 58 12.94 -9.86 -2.64
N ARG A 59 13.58 -8.70 -2.87
CA ARG A 59 13.66 -8.04 -4.18
C ARG A 59 12.28 -7.76 -4.77
N ILE A 60 11.38 -7.20 -3.98
CA ILE A 60 10.14 -6.63 -4.48
C ILE A 60 10.47 -5.26 -5.06
N ALA A 61 10.00 -5.00 -6.27
CA ALA A 61 10.16 -3.73 -6.98
C ALA A 61 8.82 -3.28 -7.55
N GLY A 62 8.69 -2.00 -7.82
CA GLY A 62 7.44 -1.47 -8.32
C GLY A 62 7.54 -0.03 -8.76
N THR A 63 6.44 0.44 -9.34
CA THR A 63 6.28 1.81 -9.81
C THR A 63 5.04 2.40 -9.17
N VAL A 64 5.16 3.65 -8.78
CA VAL A 64 4.17 4.47 -8.10
C VAL A 64 3.86 5.65 -9.00
N THR A 65 2.59 5.86 -9.26
CA THR A 65 2.06 7.06 -9.90
C THR A 65 1.30 7.84 -8.86
N LEU A 66 1.61 9.13 -8.71
CA LEU A 66 0.92 10.06 -7.82
C LEU A 66 0.36 11.21 -8.63
N ASP A 67 -0.85 11.63 -8.29
CA ASP A 67 -1.55 12.74 -8.91
C ASP A 67 -2.58 13.33 -7.92
N GLY A 68 -3.03 14.56 -8.14
CA GLY A 68 -3.96 15.27 -7.27
C GLY A 68 -3.77 16.78 -7.26
N ALA A 69 -4.27 17.43 -6.21
CA ALA A 69 -4.21 18.88 -6.03
C ALA A 69 -4.05 19.24 -4.55
N ASN A 70 -3.51 20.43 -4.30
CA ASN A 70 -3.51 21.05 -2.98
C ASN A 70 -4.34 22.33 -3.02
N THR A 71 -5.19 22.54 -2.01
CA THR A 71 -5.95 23.76 -1.79
C THR A 71 -5.46 24.42 -0.52
N THR A 72 -5.07 25.70 -0.61
CA THR A 72 -4.75 26.52 0.55
C THR A 72 -5.87 27.54 0.75
N GLU A 73 -6.44 27.54 1.94
CA GLU A 73 -7.42 28.52 2.38
C GLU A 73 -6.78 29.41 3.43
N GLU A 74 -6.87 30.72 3.27
CA GLU A 74 -6.34 31.70 4.20
C GLU A 74 -7.44 32.70 4.56
N LEU A 75 -7.69 32.86 5.86
CA LEU A 75 -8.67 33.78 6.41
C LEU A 75 -7.96 34.78 7.31
N CYS A 76 -7.85 36.04 6.89
CA CYS A 76 -7.21 37.12 7.64
C CYS A 76 -8.21 38.23 7.91
N GLY A 77 -8.41 38.60 9.19
CA GLY A 77 -9.28 39.74 9.54
C GLY A 77 -10.71 39.66 9.00
N GLY A 78 -11.22 38.44 8.74
CA GLY A 78 -12.54 38.18 8.16
C GLY A 78 -12.59 38.10 6.62
N VAL A 79 -11.49 38.35 5.92
CA VAL A 79 -11.38 38.18 4.46
C VAL A 79 -10.77 36.82 4.13
N GLY A 80 -11.48 36.01 3.35
CA GLY A 80 -11.05 34.67 2.94
C GLY A 80 -10.51 34.65 1.52
N THR A 81 -9.36 33.98 1.33
CA THR A 81 -8.83 33.62 0.02
C THR A 81 -8.67 32.11 -0.10
N SER A 82 -8.86 31.58 -1.30
CA SER A 82 -8.65 30.17 -1.60
C SER A 82 -7.81 30.05 -2.87
N LYS A 83 -6.78 29.21 -2.81
CA LYS A 83 -5.87 28.95 -3.92
C LYS A 83 -5.77 27.44 -4.14
N ILE A 84 -6.10 26.99 -5.35
CA ILE A 84 -5.93 25.61 -5.77
C ILE A 84 -4.65 25.52 -6.62
N ALA A 85 -3.84 24.51 -6.35
CA ALA A 85 -2.66 24.17 -7.11
C ALA A 85 -2.79 22.72 -7.61
N ASP A 86 -3.06 22.56 -8.89
CA ASP A 86 -3.06 21.26 -9.55
C ASP A 86 -1.63 20.71 -9.61
N CYS A 87 -1.45 19.48 -9.15
CA CYS A 87 -0.14 18.87 -9.08
C CYS A 87 0.19 18.19 -10.41
N ALA A 88 1.42 18.38 -10.88
CA ALA A 88 1.91 17.59 -12.01
C ALA A 88 1.94 16.10 -11.62
N GLN A 89 1.40 15.25 -12.47
CA GLN A 89 1.47 13.80 -12.29
C GLN A 89 2.94 13.36 -12.18
N THR A 90 3.27 12.64 -11.11
CA THR A 90 4.62 12.12 -10.89
C THR A 90 4.65 10.60 -10.96
N ARG A 91 5.76 10.06 -11.48
CA ARG A 91 6.03 8.63 -11.54
C ARG A 91 7.36 8.33 -10.84
N ARG A 92 7.31 7.45 -9.84
CA ARG A 92 8.46 7.06 -8.99
C ARG A 92 8.62 5.55 -8.98
N SER A 93 9.84 5.06 -8.87
CA SER A 93 10.11 3.63 -8.78
C SER A 93 10.80 3.29 -7.47
N PHE A 94 10.59 2.07 -6.99
CA PHE A 94 11.30 1.52 -5.84
C PHE A 94 11.77 0.11 -6.14
N ALA A 95 12.84 -0.30 -5.45
CA ALA A 95 13.38 -1.65 -5.53
C ALA A 95 13.91 -2.10 -4.17
N GLY A 96 14.08 -3.41 -4.00
CA GLY A 96 14.69 -3.98 -2.79
C GLY A 96 13.75 -4.07 -1.59
N ALA A 97 12.44 -3.89 -1.80
CA ALA A 97 11.43 -4.10 -0.77
C ALA A 97 11.32 -5.59 -0.39
N ARG A 98 10.80 -5.85 0.82
CA ARG A 98 10.79 -7.19 1.43
C ARG A 98 9.44 -7.49 2.08
N GLY A 99 8.92 -8.69 1.88
CA GLY A 99 7.73 -9.21 2.55
C GLY A 99 8.05 -10.46 3.38
N ARG A 100 7.32 -10.70 4.46
CA ARG A 100 7.42 -11.95 5.24
C ARG A 100 6.21 -12.82 4.97
N VAL A 101 6.44 -14.09 4.68
CA VAL A 101 5.38 -15.11 4.56
C VAL A 101 5.54 -16.12 5.67
N GLN A 102 4.43 -16.51 6.29
CA GLN A 102 4.40 -17.57 7.31
C GLN A 102 3.01 -18.19 7.43
N SER A 103 2.92 -19.42 7.92
CA SER A 103 1.64 -20.07 8.23
C SER A 103 1.30 -20.03 9.72
N PRO A 104 0.31 -19.23 10.15
CA PRO A 104 -0.15 -19.26 11.54
C PRO A 104 -0.82 -20.60 11.88
N ARG A 105 -1.52 -21.22 10.91
CA ARG A 105 -2.19 -22.52 11.06
C ARG A 105 -2.17 -23.32 9.76
N ARG A 106 -2.49 -24.61 9.84
CA ARG A 106 -2.56 -25.50 8.66
C ARG A 106 -3.51 -24.91 7.60
N GLY A 107 -3.07 -24.92 6.35
CA GLY A 107 -3.83 -24.42 5.20
C GLY A 107 -4.09 -22.92 5.15
N VAL A 108 -3.44 -22.13 6.02
CA VAL A 108 -3.52 -20.67 6.01
C VAL A 108 -2.11 -20.12 6.05
N PHE A 109 -1.85 -19.08 5.27
CA PHE A 109 -0.63 -18.29 5.37
C PHE A 109 -0.96 -16.81 5.47
N SER A 110 -0.04 -16.02 6.00
CA SER A 110 -0.10 -14.57 5.93
C SER A 110 1.06 -14.06 5.11
N LEU A 111 0.78 -13.01 4.32
CA LEU A 111 1.79 -12.12 3.81
C LEU A 111 1.78 -10.89 4.72
N GLY A 112 2.85 -10.71 5.50
CA GLY A 112 3.05 -9.53 6.33
C GLY A 112 3.19 -8.26 5.49
N ALA A 113 3.20 -7.11 6.16
CA ALA A 113 3.44 -5.84 5.49
C ALA A 113 4.75 -5.87 4.69
N VAL A 114 4.73 -5.31 3.49
CA VAL A 114 5.96 -5.10 2.72
C VAL A 114 6.71 -3.92 3.29
N THR A 115 7.98 -4.13 3.56
CA THR A 115 8.89 -3.19 4.22
C THR A 115 10.00 -2.75 3.27
N ASN A 116 10.73 -1.71 3.66
CA ASN A 116 11.83 -1.14 2.88
C ASN A 116 11.40 -0.64 1.50
N VAL A 117 10.18 -0.11 1.39
CA VAL A 117 9.73 0.62 0.21
C VAL A 117 10.17 2.07 0.41
N ARG A 118 11.23 2.46 -0.31
CA ARG A 118 11.76 3.82 -0.28
C ARG A 118 11.29 4.53 -1.55
N LEU A 119 10.51 5.59 -1.37
CA LEU A 119 10.02 6.45 -2.44
C LEU A 119 10.58 7.84 -2.20
N ALA A 120 10.94 8.54 -3.28
CA ALA A 120 11.19 9.97 -3.18
C ALA A 120 9.91 10.67 -2.71
N SER A 121 10.07 11.62 -1.78
CA SER A 121 8.97 12.49 -1.36
C SER A 121 8.47 13.32 -2.54
N ALA A 122 7.19 13.67 -2.54
CA ALA A 122 6.66 14.72 -3.38
C ALA A 122 5.94 15.74 -2.50
N ASP A 123 6.03 16.99 -2.93
CA ASP A 123 5.42 18.12 -2.24
C ASP A 123 3.98 18.37 -2.73
N CYS A 124 3.59 17.77 -3.86
CA CYS A 124 2.27 17.94 -4.46
C CYS A 124 1.78 16.64 -5.13
N PRO A 125 0.56 16.16 -4.79
CA PRO A 125 -0.22 16.54 -3.61
C PRO A 125 0.48 16.11 -2.33
N VAL A 126 0.19 16.79 -1.21
CA VAL A 126 0.77 16.42 0.09
C VAL A 126 0.24 15.05 0.52
N GLU A 127 1.11 14.04 0.59
CA GLU A 127 0.73 12.69 1.03
C GLU A 127 0.53 12.64 2.57
N PRO A 128 -0.66 12.27 3.08
CA PRO A 128 -0.87 12.06 4.51
C PRO A 128 0.09 11.01 5.08
N ILE A 129 0.39 11.08 6.39
CA ILE A 129 1.37 10.18 7.02
C ILE A 129 1.02 8.69 6.83
N ASP A 130 -0.27 8.34 6.85
CA ASP A 130 -0.73 6.97 6.64
C ASP A 130 -0.43 6.45 5.24
N VAL A 131 -0.58 7.32 4.22
CA VAL A 131 -0.27 7.04 2.82
C VAL A 131 1.24 6.85 2.66
N ARG A 132 2.06 7.71 3.27
CA ARG A 132 3.53 7.59 3.23
C ARG A 132 4.05 6.33 3.94
N ARG A 133 3.46 5.97 5.08
CA ARG A 133 3.87 4.79 5.86
C ARG A 133 3.45 3.46 5.23
N ARG A 134 2.42 3.45 4.38
CA ARG A 134 1.90 2.25 3.70
C ARG A 134 1.89 2.44 2.19
N PRO A 135 3.08 2.48 1.54
CA PRO A 135 3.23 2.73 0.11
C PRO A 135 2.46 1.73 -0.76
N LEU A 136 2.30 0.48 -0.31
CA LEU A 136 1.61 -0.59 -1.04
C LEU A 136 0.20 -0.89 -0.49
N GLY A 137 -0.39 0.06 0.24
CA GLY A 137 -1.69 -0.12 0.87
C GLY A 137 -1.68 -1.07 2.09
N PRO A 138 -2.86 -1.54 2.53
CA PRO A 138 -2.98 -2.36 3.73
C PRO A 138 -2.42 -3.78 3.52
N ALA A 139 -1.93 -4.42 4.59
CA ALA A 139 -1.51 -5.82 4.51
C ALA A 139 -2.70 -6.74 4.19
N THR A 140 -2.50 -7.79 3.39
CA THR A 140 -3.59 -8.69 2.94
C THR A 140 -4.26 -9.49 4.05
N GLY A 141 -3.62 -9.64 5.21
CA GLY A 141 -4.11 -10.49 6.30
C GLY A 141 -3.90 -11.98 6.03
N LEU A 142 -4.84 -12.82 6.47
CA LEU A 142 -4.78 -14.27 6.37
C LEU A 142 -5.34 -14.77 5.03
N LEU A 143 -4.57 -15.60 4.34
CA LEU A 143 -4.90 -16.19 3.04
C LEU A 143 -5.00 -17.71 3.15
N ARG A 144 -6.07 -18.28 2.61
CA ARG A 144 -6.27 -19.73 2.57
C ARG A 144 -5.53 -20.33 1.38
N LEU A 145 -4.78 -21.41 1.64
CA LEU A 145 -4.25 -22.25 0.57
C LEU A 145 -5.35 -23.20 0.10
N PRO A 146 -5.45 -23.48 -1.22
CA PRO A 146 -6.30 -24.55 -1.72
C PRO A 146 -5.93 -25.87 -1.05
N LYS A 147 -6.91 -26.71 -0.66
CA LYS A 147 -6.64 -27.99 0.01
C LYS A 147 -5.67 -28.86 -0.80
N VAL A 148 -5.86 -28.92 -2.11
CA VAL A 148 -5.01 -29.63 -3.08
C VAL A 148 -3.53 -29.20 -3.01
N ALA A 149 -3.25 -27.94 -2.67
CA ALA A 149 -1.89 -27.44 -2.50
C ALA A 149 -1.14 -28.09 -1.32
N LEU A 150 -1.88 -28.58 -0.32
CA LEU A 150 -1.33 -29.11 0.92
C LEU A 150 -1.16 -30.63 0.88
N THR A 151 -1.97 -31.31 0.07
CA THR A 151 -2.11 -32.77 0.08
C THR A 151 -1.66 -33.43 -1.21
N GLU A 152 -1.82 -32.79 -2.37
CA GLU A 152 -1.55 -33.44 -3.66
C GLU A 152 -0.16 -33.09 -4.17
N GLN A 153 0.67 -34.12 -4.35
CA GLN A 153 2.02 -33.93 -4.88
C GLN A 153 2.04 -33.52 -6.35
N LYS A 154 0.98 -33.82 -7.10
CA LYS A 154 0.85 -33.56 -8.54
C LYS A 154 0.57 -32.09 -8.89
N VAL A 155 0.17 -31.26 -7.93
CA VAL A 155 -0.10 -29.84 -8.20
C VAL A 155 1.22 -29.08 -8.39
N ALA A 156 1.51 -28.75 -9.66
CA ALA A 156 2.72 -28.04 -10.07
C ALA A 156 2.63 -26.52 -9.84
N ARG A 157 1.43 -25.93 -9.90
CA ARG A 157 1.23 -24.47 -9.77
C ARG A 157 -0.04 -24.15 -9.00
N ILE A 158 0.04 -23.17 -8.09
CA ILE A 158 -1.07 -22.67 -7.29
C ILE A 158 -1.09 -21.15 -7.39
N THR A 159 -2.26 -20.58 -7.63
CA THR A 159 -2.47 -19.12 -7.62
C THR A 159 -3.41 -18.77 -6.48
N VAL A 160 -3.00 -17.81 -5.64
CA VAL A 160 -3.81 -17.26 -4.55
C VAL A 160 -4.02 -15.79 -4.82
N ARG A 161 -5.27 -15.36 -4.87
CA ARG A 161 -5.64 -13.95 -5.01
C ARG A 161 -6.09 -13.41 -3.66
N ALA A 162 -5.71 -12.17 -3.37
CA ALA A 162 -6.11 -11.47 -2.16
C ALA A 162 -6.47 -10.04 -2.50
N SER A 163 -7.55 -9.54 -1.92
CA SER A 163 -7.90 -8.13 -1.97
C SER A 163 -8.23 -7.63 -0.58
N ARG A 164 -7.92 -6.36 -0.31
CA ARG A 164 -8.31 -5.70 0.93
C ARG A 164 -8.63 -4.25 0.69
N VAL A 165 -9.68 -3.79 1.36
CA VAL A 165 -10.05 -2.37 1.43
C VAL A 165 -9.91 -1.92 2.88
N HIS A 166 -9.34 -0.73 3.07
CA HIS A 166 -9.29 -0.03 4.34
C HIS A 166 -9.82 1.39 4.14
N ARG A 167 -10.62 1.87 5.09
CA ARG A 167 -11.14 3.23 5.10
C ARG A 167 -10.82 3.86 6.45
N LYS A 168 -10.38 5.11 6.43
CA LYS A 168 -10.10 5.92 7.60
C LYS A 168 -10.75 7.28 7.42
N THR A 169 -11.41 7.77 8.46
CA THR A 169 -11.87 9.16 8.55
C THR A 169 -10.93 9.89 9.50
N TYR A 170 -10.42 11.04 9.08
CA TYR A 170 -9.63 11.92 9.94
C TYR A 170 -10.60 12.78 10.78
N GLY A 171 -10.23 13.01 12.03
CA GLY A 171 -11.01 13.80 12.97
C GLY A 171 -10.19 14.96 13.53
N SER A 172 -10.90 15.89 14.15
CA SER A 172 -10.34 17.14 14.69
C SER A 172 -9.03 16.91 15.47
N PRO A 173 -7.99 17.75 15.29
CA PRO A 173 -8.00 19.00 14.52
C PRO A 173 -7.77 18.86 13.00
N GLU A 174 -7.48 17.65 12.53
CA GLU A 174 -7.39 17.31 11.12
C GLU A 174 -8.79 16.98 10.55
N GLY A 175 -8.89 16.79 9.24
CA GLY A 175 -10.15 16.45 8.58
C GLY A 175 -9.98 15.61 7.33
N GLY A 176 -11.08 15.00 6.90
CA GLY A 176 -11.17 14.29 5.63
C GLY A 176 -11.23 12.77 5.74
N LYS A 177 -10.82 12.10 4.66
CA LYS A 177 -10.99 10.65 4.45
C LYS A 177 -9.82 10.05 3.66
N LEU A 178 -9.52 8.79 3.96
CA LEU A 178 -8.56 7.97 3.23
C LEU A 178 -9.24 6.64 2.88
N THR A 179 -9.24 6.29 1.60
CA THR A 179 -9.62 4.98 1.10
C THR A 179 -8.38 4.30 0.52
N GLU A 180 -8.11 3.08 0.94
CA GLU A 180 -7.00 2.27 0.45
C GLU A 180 -7.54 0.94 -0.04
N ARG A 181 -7.17 0.55 -1.26
CA ARG A 181 -7.46 -0.75 -1.86
C ARG A 181 -6.15 -1.39 -2.30
N VAL A 182 -6.03 -2.69 -2.08
CA VAL A 182 -4.91 -3.45 -2.60
C VAL A 182 -5.37 -4.79 -3.13
N GLU A 183 -4.72 -5.23 -4.20
CA GLU A 183 -4.94 -6.52 -4.84
C GLU A 183 -3.61 -7.22 -5.07
N TRP A 184 -3.55 -8.50 -4.70
CA TRP A 184 -2.37 -9.32 -4.79
C TRP A 184 -2.70 -10.61 -5.51
N THR A 185 -1.80 -11.02 -6.38
CA THR A 185 -1.77 -12.36 -6.98
C THR A 185 -0.45 -13.00 -6.58
N LEU A 186 -0.53 -14.05 -5.76
CA LEU A 186 0.61 -14.87 -5.37
C LEU A 186 0.59 -16.15 -6.20
N THR A 187 1.73 -16.46 -6.83
CA THR A 187 1.90 -17.70 -7.59
C THR A 187 2.95 -18.57 -6.92
N PHE A 188 2.58 -19.81 -6.62
CA PHE A 188 3.47 -20.86 -6.13
C PHE A 188 3.70 -21.85 -7.27
N VAL A 189 4.95 -22.17 -7.53
CA VAL A 189 5.35 -23.22 -8.46
C VAL A 189 6.14 -24.24 -7.64
N ARG A 190 5.76 -25.51 -7.75
CA ARG A 190 6.44 -26.62 -7.10
C ARG A 190 7.75 -26.86 -7.85
N ILE A 191 8.84 -26.98 -7.09
CA ILE A 191 10.15 -27.36 -7.64
C ILE A 191 10.22 -28.88 -7.56
N PRO A 192 10.47 -29.60 -8.68
CA PRO A 192 10.73 -31.04 -8.63
C PRO A 192 11.92 -31.30 -7.71
N GLY A 193 11.76 -32.25 -6.79
CA GLY A 193 12.84 -32.76 -5.95
C GLY A 193 13.44 -34.00 -6.56
#